data_AF-A0A0W0WGK9-F1
#
_entry.id   AF-A0A0W0WGK9-F1
#
_cell.length_a   1.000
_cell.length_b   1.000
_cell.length_c   1.000
_cell.angle_alpha   90.00
_cell.angle_beta   90.00
_cell.angle_gamma   90.00
#
_symmetry.space_group_name_H-M   'P 1'
#
loop_
_entity.id
_entity.type
_entity.pdbx_description
1 polymer ?
#
loop_
_entity_poly.entity_id
_entity_poly.type
_entity_poly.pdbx_seq_one_letter_code
_entity_poly.pdbx_strand_id
1 'polypeptide(L)'
;MKGKENKEITATDFTNRIILVHPLQPNSILDLLFKIGKDHLIAFNSETDSFDVSKTIQNAITQDDTLLTNDAIIGSHLAFSAHQYTHSFVDRPHVHWWWNGLFQANSGGDWEHSLVAFFEPLSAVDNVMGCAPYDTMTMGPHQFTKESCILVPDESVEPLRARLQSYPGKIIGFDPSKETLRSAINRVLEVHYPKAFIMTDKKGHNINELALSGGDNNFNPSQVRERNYNSVKGYFEDVFIRSEEGADLIPLMQGEKTLLMPAYQTYAQGRFVGLHSHSPTDIESDRLMKILRTVSVSPNKLPQFKPNFVGQEGVRNLNELVLVRTFTICQKLMEYSSETGLHSYAQYLLKKSFLADFRSVHQGQDGQMNMPVSEVQSLIDNHYKQLLRRVETLANALELPNDAECNHYKQQMVDEYRLFLENLPNSVHRFSNATTQTFYSKPEADSAPPQEIQNARVEMK
;
A
#
# COMPACT_ATOMS: atom_id res chain seq x y z
N MET A 1 -38.12 -34.22 -21.89
CA MET A 1 -36.93 -33.39 -21.65
C MET A 1 -37.38 -32.16 -20.87
N LYS A 2 -37.14 -32.12 -19.56
CA LYS A 2 -37.35 -30.90 -18.76
C LYS A 2 -36.08 -30.07 -18.93
N GLY A 3 -36.20 -28.87 -19.50
CA GLY A 3 -35.10 -27.91 -19.52
C GLY A 3 -34.71 -27.63 -18.08
N LYS A 4 -33.48 -28.00 -17.70
CA LYS A 4 -32.89 -27.50 -16.48
C LYS A 4 -32.65 -26.01 -16.72
N GLU A 5 -33.33 -25.16 -15.96
CA GLU A 5 -32.97 -23.75 -15.89
C GLU A 5 -31.52 -23.67 -15.40
N ASN A 6 -30.63 -23.11 -16.22
CA ASN A 6 -29.30 -22.74 -15.75
C ASN A 6 -29.51 -21.75 -14.62
N LYS A 7 -29.20 -22.18 -13.38
CA LYS A 7 -29.31 -21.32 -12.21
C LYS A 7 -28.43 -20.10 -12.44
N GLU A 8 -29.06 -18.93 -12.46
CA GLU A 8 -28.35 -17.66 -12.62
C GLU A 8 -27.37 -17.47 -11.45
N ILE A 9 -26.10 -17.21 -11.77
CA ILE A 9 -25.08 -16.89 -10.77
C ILE A 9 -25.35 -15.47 -10.30
N THR A 10 -25.62 -15.29 -9.00
CA THR A 10 -25.80 -13.96 -8.39
C THR A 10 -24.46 -13.38 -7.95
N ALA A 11 -24.38 -12.08 -7.66
CA ALA A 11 -23.17 -11.47 -7.11
C ALA A 11 -22.74 -12.10 -5.76
N THR A 12 -23.70 -12.50 -4.94
CA THR A 12 -23.44 -13.21 -3.67
C THR A 12 -22.94 -14.64 -3.92
N ASP A 13 -23.53 -15.37 -4.88
CA ASP A 13 -23.00 -16.68 -5.27
C ASP A 13 -21.58 -16.55 -5.82
N PHE A 14 -21.34 -15.53 -6.64
CA PHE A 14 -20.03 -15.24 -7.20
C PHE A 14 -18.96 -15.03 -6.13
N THR A 15 -19.18 -14.09 -5.21
CA THR A 15 -18.20 -13.77 -4.14
C THR A 15 -17.93 -14.94 -3.20
N ASN A 16 -18.93 -15.78 -2.91
CA ASN A 16 -18.75 -16.99 -2.09
C ASN A 16 -17.93 -18.09 -2.78
N ARG A 17 -17.82 -18.05 -4.11
CA ARG A 17 -17.14 -19.06 -4.93
C ARG A 17 -15.79 -18.60 -5.47
N ILE A 18 -15.39 -17.38 -5.13
CA ILE A 18 -14.04 -16.88 -5.31
C ILE A 18 -13.31 -17.00 -3.97
N ILE A 19 -12.19 -17.71 -4.00
CA ILE A 19 -11.23 -17.84 -2.92
C ILE A 19 -10.03 -17.01 -3.31
N LEU A 20 -9.73 -16.01 -2.50
CA LEU A 20 -8.51 -15.22 -2.63
C LEU A 20 -7.34 -16.05 -2.09
N VAL A 21 -6.28 -16.12 -2.88
CA VAL A 21 -5.04 -16.81 -2.55
C VAL A 21 -3.91 -15.77 -2.56
N HIS A 22 -3.12 -15.70 -1.50
CA HIS A 22 -1.92 -14.86 -1.40
C HIS A 22 -0.70 -15.74 -1.11
N PRO A 23 0.00 -16.23 -2.15
CA PRO A 23 1.31 -16.83 -1.98
C PRO A 23 2.35 -15.77 -1.59
N LEU A 24 3.37 -16.17 -0.83
CA LEU A 24 4.48 -15.30 -0.45
C LEU A 24 5.73 -15.61 -1.25
N GLN A 25 6.23 -14.64 -2.02
CA GLN A 25 7.45 -14.85 -2.79
C GLN A 25 8.68 -14.90 -1.88
N PRO A 26 9.59 -15.86 -2.08
CA PRO A 26 10.84 -15.95 -1.34
C PRO A 26 11.65 -14.64 -1.32
N ASN A 27 11.88 -14.03 -2.49
CA ASN A 27 12.68 -12.82 -2.62
C ASN A 27 12.03 -11.63 -1.91
N SER A 28 10.69 -11.53 -1.95
CA SER A 28 9.96 -10.47 -1.24
C SER A 28 10.09 -10.60 0.28
N ILE A 29 10.14 -11.82 0.81
CA ILE A 29 10.37 -12.06 2.24
C ILE A 29 11.80 -11.67 2.61
N LEU A 30 12.80 -12.08 1.83
CA LEU A 30 14.20 -11.72 2.09
C LEU A 30 14.41 -10.21 2.10
N ASP A 31 13.93 -9.51 1.07
CA ASP A 31 14.02 -8.05 0.97
C ASP A 31 13.31 -7.35 2.14
N LEU A 32 12.15 -7.87 2.56
CA LEU A 32 11.42 -7.36 3.71
C LEU A 32 12.24 -7.50 4.99
N LEU A 33 12.80 -8.68 5.27
CA LEU A 33 13.56 -8.95 6.48
C LEU A 33 14.77 -8.02 6.60
N PHE A 34 15.52 -7.82 5.52
CA PHE A 34 16.62 -6.85 5.47
C PHE A 34 16.15 -5.42 5.71
N LYS A 35 15.05 -5.01 5.05
CA LYS A 35 14.51 -3.65 5.17
C LYS A 35 14.09 -3.30 6.60
N ILE A 36 13.62 -4.29 7.36
CA ILE A 36 13.16 -4.11 8.75
C ILE A 36 14.20 -4.50 9.80
N GLY A 37 15.41 -4.91 9.38
CA GLY A 37 16.51 -5.28 10.28
C GLY A 37 16.29 -6.58 11.05
N LYS A 38 15.55 -7.53 10.48
CA LYS A 38 15.29 -8.87 11.06
C LYS A 38 16.16 -9.96 10.42
N ASP A 39 17.41 -9.61 10.12
CA ASP A 39 18.39 -10.48 9.44
C ASP A 39 18.67 -11.78 10.22
N HIS A 40 18.45 -11.80 11.53
CA HIS A 40 18.59 -12.99 12.38
C HIS A 40 17.63 -14.13 12.02
N LEU A 41 16.56 -13.85 11.26
CA LEU A 41 15.62 -14.86 10.76
C LEU A 41 16.11 -15.51 9.45
N ILE A 42 17.11 -14.92 8.81
CA ILE A 42 17.69 -15.44 7.56
C ILE A 42 18.57 -16.64 7.88
N ALA A 43 18.27 -17.76 7.23
CA ALA A 43 19.00 -19.00 7.40
C ALA A 43 20.11 -19.13 6.34
N PHE A 44 21.27 -19.61 6.77
CA PHE A 44 22.42 -19.87 5.92
C PHE A 44 22.84 -21.33 6.05
N ASN A 45 23.00 -22.02 4.92
CA ASN A 45 23.50 -23.39 4.90
C ASN A 45 25.02 -23.36 4.73
N SER A 46 25.73 -23.71 5.81
CA SER A 46 27.20 -23.74 5.82
C SER A 46 27.80 -24.86 4.97
N GLU A 47 27.05 -25.91 4.64
CA GLU A 47 27.54 -27.02 3.81
C GLU A 47 27.56 -26.65 2.33
N THR A 48 26.57 -25.86 1.88
CA THR A 48 26.43 -25.42 0.49
C THR A 48 26.94 -24.00 0.25
N ASP A 49 27.38 -23.30 1.29
CA ASP A 49 27.80 -21.89 1.26
C ASP A 49 26.75 -20.97 0.62
N SER A 50 25.47 -21.20 0.95
CA SER A 50 24.34 -20.51 0.32
C SER A 50 23.20 -20.20 1.30
N PHE A 51 22.37 -19.21 0.97
CA PHE A 51 21.16 -18.92 1.73
C PHE A 51 20.17 -20.09 1.66
N ASP A 52 19.67 -20.50 2.82
CA ASP A 52 18.56 -21.44 2.91
C ASP A 52 17.25 -20.65 2.83
N VAL A 53 16.81 -20.46 1.60
CA VAL A 53 15.57 -19.73 1.28
C VAL A 53 14.37 -20.39 1.96
N SER A 54 14.29 -21.72 1.91
CA SER A 54 13.19 -22.47 2.50
C SER A 54 13.10 -22.23 4.00
N LYS A 55 14.23 -22.40 4.70
CA LYS A 55 14.25 -22.19 6.15
C LYS A 55 14.02 -20.74 6.53
N THR A 56 14.49 -19.79 5.72
CA THR A 56 14.24 -18.36 5.94
C THR A 56 12.74 -18.03 5.88
N ILE A 57 12.03 -18.55 4.88
CA ILE A 57 10.57 -18.36 4.75
C ILE A 57 9.84 -18.99 5.95
N GLN A 58 10.24 -20.18 6.36
CA GLN A 58 9.67 -20.84 7.53
C GLN A 58 9.91 -20.03 8.81
N ASN A 59 11.12 -19.52 9.03
CA ASN A 59 11.42 -18.66 10.17
C ASN A 59 10.55 -17.39 10.14
N ALA A 60 10.43 -16.75 8.98
CA ALA A 60 9.63 -15.55 8.81
C ALA A 60 8.13 -15.76 9.12
N ILE A 61 7.57 -16.93 8.81
CA ILE A 61 6.16 -17.20 9.14
C ILE A 61 5.97 -17.73 10.56
N THR A 62 6.91 -18.51 11.09
CA THR A 62 6.74 -19.20 12.38
C THR A 62 7.29 -18.44 13.58
N GLN A 63 8.17 -17.46 13.38
CA GLN A 63 8.86 -16.75 14.47
C GLN A 63 8.60 -15.23 14.46
N ASP A 64 7.98 -14.70 13.40
CA ASP A 64 7.81 -13.26 13.21
C ASP A 64 6.35 -12.84 12.99
N ASP A 65 6.02 -11.61 13.38
CA ASP A 65 4.67 -11.03 13.30
C ASP A 65 4.49 -10.01 12.16
N THR A 66 5.52 -9.76 11.33
CA THR A 66 5.47 -8.74 10.27
C THR A 66 4.58 -9.16 9.11
N LEU A 67 4.71 -10.42 8.67
CA LEU A 67 3.94 -10.97 7.55
C LEU A 67 2.52 -11.34 7.96
N LEU A 68 2.40 -11.90 9.16
CA LEU A 68 1.16 -12.38 9.76
C LEU A 68 1.29 -12.20 11.27
N THR A 69 0.45 -11.36 11.86
CA THR A 69 0.48 -11.11 13.31
C THR A 69 0.05 -12.34 14.11
N ASN A 70 0.30 -12.34 15.42
CA ASN A 70 -0.03 -13.48 16.29
C ASN A 70 -1.53 -13.76 16.41
N ASP A 71 -2.37 -12.74 16.17
CA ASP A 71 -3.82 -12.84 16.05
C ASP A 71 -4.28 -13.18 14.63
N ALA A 72 -3.37 -13.52 13.70
CA ALA A 72 -3.65 -13.89 12.31
C ALA A 72 -4.25 -12.74 11.46
N ILE A 73 -3.72 -11.53 11.63
CA ILE A 73 -3.99 -10.38 10.77
C ILE A 73 -2.89 -10.28 9.71
N ILE A 74 -3.29 -10.27 8.44
CA ILE A 74 -2.43 -9.93 7.31
C ILE A 74 -2.54 -8.43 7.02
N GLY A 75 -1.44 -7.82 6.56
CA GLY A 75 -1.45 -6.40 6.19
C GLY A 75 -1.62 -5.46 7.40
N SER A 76 -1.18 -5.86 8.59
CA SER A 76 -1.24 -5.02 9.81
C SER A 76 -0.59 -3.64 9.62
N HIS A 77 0.49 -3.57 8.84
CA HIS A 77 1.17 -2.32 8.44
C HIS A 77 0.31 -1.39 7.57
N LEU A 78 -0.83 -1.87 7.05
CA LEU A 78 -1.81 -1.09 6.28
C LEU A 78 -2.86 -0.44 7.20
N ALA A 79 -2.71 -0.51 8.53
CA ALA A 79 -3.56 0.18 9.49
C ALA A 79 -3.36 1.70 9.44
N PHE A 80 -3.93 2.34 8.42
CA PHE A 80 -3.71 3.76 8.09
C PHE A 80 -3.91 4.70 9.28
N SER A 81 -4.98 4.51 10.06
CA SER A 81 -5.27 5.33 11.24
C SER A 81 -4.21 5.20 12.34
N ALA A 82 -3.59 4.03 12.50
CA ALA A 82 -2.51 3.82 13.46
C ALA A 82 -1.19 4.44 12.99
N HIS A 83 -0.99 4.56 11.67
CA HIS A 83 0.26 5.02 11.06
C HIS A 83 0.23 6.49 10.58
N GLN A 84 -0.91 7.18 10.64
CA GLN A 84 -1.07 8.53 10.11
C GLN A 84 -0.09 9.57 10.73
N TYR A 85 0.31 9.41 12.00
CA TYR A 85 1.21 10.35 12.70
C TYR A 85 2.61 9.80 13.04
N THR A 86 2.90 8.55 12.70
CA THR A 86 4.21 7.91 12.93
C THR A 86 5.26 8.36 11.90
N HIS A 87 6.53 8.03 12.14
CA HIS A 87 7.63 8.17 11.17
C HIS A 87 7.69 7.05 10.13
N SER A 88 6.54 6.42 9.83
CA SER A 88 6.41 5.46 8.73
C SER A 88 5.61 6.06 7.58
N PHE A 89 5.68 5.44 6.42
CA PHE A 89 4.84 5.78 5.29
C PHE A 89 4.42 4.50 4.56
N VAL A 90 3.12 4.29 4.40
CA VAL A 90 2.55 3.23 3.56
C VAL A 90 2.59 3.70 2.11
N ASP A 91 3.51 3.15 1.33
CA ASP A 91 3.73 3.46 -0.09
C ASP A 91 2.89 2.55 -1.01
N ARG A 92 2.75 1.27 -0.63
CA ARG A 92 1.80 0.32 -1.25
C ARG A 92 0.66 0.01 -0.29
N PRO A 93 -0.53 0.59 -0.47
CA PRO A 93 -1.59 0.55 0.53
C PRO A 93 -2.50 -0.69 0.43
N HIS A 94 -2.01 -1.79 -0.13
CA HIS A 94 -2.83 -2.98 -0.38
C HIS A 94 -2.05 -4.29 -0.34
N VAL A 95 -2.80 -5.37 -0.14
CA VAL A 95 -2.36 -6.76 -0.34
C VAL A 95 -2.89 -7.26 -1.69
N HIS A 96 -2.07 -7.99 -2.44
CA HIS A 96 -2.43 -8.59 -3.73
C HIS A 96 -2.97 -10.01 -3.55
N TRP A 97 -4.00 -10.37 -4.30
CA TRP A 97 -4.64 -11.68 -4.23
C TRP A 97 -4.93 -12.22 -5.62
N TRP A 98 -4.85 -13.53 -5.74
CA TRP A 98 -5.23 -14.29 -6.94
C TRP A 98 -6.49 -15.10 -6.66
N TRP A 99 -7.37 -15.20 -7.65
CA TRP A 99 -8.60 -15.96 -7.52
C TRP A 99 -8.35 -17.43 -7.79
N ASN A 100 -8.78 -18.27 -6.86
CA ASN A 100 -8.85 -19.72 -7.01
C ASN A 100 -7.53 -20.35 -7.50
N GLY A 101 -6.37 -19.75 -7.22
CA GLY A 101 -5.08 -20.28 -7.68
C GLY A 101 -4.60 -19.76 -9.05
N LEU A 102 -5.19 -18.70 -9.60
CA LEU A 102 -4.77 -18.02 -10.85
C LEU A 102 -3.43 -17.26 -10.74
N PHE A 103 -2.51 -17.70 -9.89
CA PHE A 103 -1.21 -17.05 -9.74
C PHE A 103 -0.23 -17.54 -10.81
N GLN A 104 0.38 -16.59 -11.50
CA GLN A 104 1.44 -16.79 -12.49
C GLN A 104 2.61 -15.89 -12.10
N ALA A 105 3.82 -16.26 -12.53
CA ALA A 105 4.98 -15.38 -12.41
C ALA A 105 4.68 -14.10 -13.18
N ASN A 106 4.54 -12.98 -12.48
CA ASN A 106 4.50 -11.65 -13.09
C ASN A 106 5.87 -11.02 -12.82
N SER A 107 6.46 -10.45 -13.87
CA SER A 107 7.71 -9.67 -13.87
C SER A 107 8.58 -9.79 -12.60
N GLY A 108 9.29 -10.91 -12.44
CA GLY A 108 10.43 -11.02 -11.52
C GLY A 108 10.25 -11.88 -10.27
N GLY A 109 9.23 -12.72 -10.20
CA GLY A 109 9.01 -13.61 -9.05
C GLY A 109 8.91 -15.08 -9.41
N ASP A 110 9.44 -15.92 -8.52
CA ASP A 110 9.35 -17.37 -8.59
C ASP A 110 8.32 -17.90 -7.57
N TRP A 111 7.12 -18.19 -8.08
CA TRP A 111 6.03 -18.74 -7.27
C TRP A 111 6.10 -20.25 -7.12
N GLU A 112 6.79 -20.94 -8.01
CA GLU A 112 6.92 -22.39 -7.95
C GLU A 112 7.80 -22.80 -6.75
N HIS A 113 8.69 -21.90 -6.33
CA HIS A 113 9.54 -22.04 -5.16
C HIS A 113 9.01 -21.31 -3.90
N SER A 114 7.80 -20.76 -3.96
CA SER A 114 7.12 -20.25 -2.76
C SER A 114 6.73 -21.40 -1.84
N LEU A 115 6.74 -21.17 -0.52
CA LEU A 115 6.41 -22.18 0.48
C LEU A 115 5.20 -21.85 1.34
N VAL A 116 4.63 -20.66 1.19
CA VAL A 116 3.54 -20.19 2.05
C VAL A 116 2.46 -19.58 1.19
N ALA A 117 1.20 -19.94 1.46
CA ALA A 117 0.04 -19.30 0.87
C ALA A 117 -1.09 -19.12 1.89
N PHE A 118 -1.78 -17.99 1.80
CA PHE A 118 -3.00 -17.72 2.57
C PHE A 118 -4.23 -17.81 1.68
N PHE A 119 -5.34 -18.28 2.25
CA PHE A 119 -6.62 -18.46 1.56
C PHE A 119 -7.72 -17.77 2.35
N GLU A 120 -8.56 -17.00 1.69
CA GLU A 120 -9.76 -16.42 2.29
C GLU A 120 -10.88 -16.32 1.23
N PRO A 121 -12.13 -16.70 1.52
CA PRO A 121 -13.24 -16.42 0.62
C PRO A 121 -13.40 -14.92 0.37
N LEU A 122 -13.64 -14.52 -0.88
CA LEU A 122 -13.83 -13.11 -1.23
C LEU A 122 -15.01 -12.48 -0.47
N SER A 123 -16.03 -13.27 -0.16
CA SER A 123 -17.18 -12.83 0.65
C SER A 123 -16.85 -12.49 2.11
N ALA A 124 -15.68 -12.91 2.61
CA ALA A 124 -15.21 -12.62 3.96
C ALA A 124 -14.25 -11.42 4.02
N VAL A 125 -13.89 -10.83 2.88
CA VAL A 125 -12.89 -9.78 2.77
C VAL A 125 -13.55 -8.43 2.54
N ASP A 126 -13.33 -7.51 3.47
CA ASP A 126 -13.73 -6.12 3.35
C ASP A 126 -12.71 -5.31 2.54
N ASN A 127 -13.07 -4.10 2.12
CA ASN A 127 -12.13 -3.15 1.51
C ASN A 127 -11.43 -3.65 0.23
N VAL A 128 -12.15 -4.42 -0.59
CA VAL A 128 -11.67 -4.84 -1.91
C VAL A 128 -11.70 -3.65 -2.86
N MET A 129 -10.53 -3.11 -3.22
CA MET A 129 -10.39 -1.99 -4.15
C MET A 129 -10.23 -2.44 -5.60
N GLY A 130 -9.36 -3.42 -5.86
CA GLY A 130 -9.05 -3.95 -7.18
C GLY A 130 -9.65 -5.33 -7.32
N CYS A 131 -10.32 -5.62 -8.43
CA CYS A 131 -11.08 -6.86 -8.58
C CYS A 131 -10.67 -7.74 -9.76
N ALA A 132 -9.46 -7.57 -10.32
CA ALA A 132 -8.96 -8.46 -11.37
C ALA A 132 -8.61 -9.85 -10.79
N PRO A 133 -8.93 -10.98 -11.47
CA PRO A 133 -8.69 -12.33 -10.94
C PRO A 133 -7.24 -12.67 -10.64
N TYR A 134 -6.30 -11.99 -11.29
CA TYR A 134 -4.86 -12.19 -11.12
C TYR A 134 -4.18 -11.05 -10.36
N ASP A 135 -4.96 -10.06 -9.91
CA ASP A 135 -4.45 -8.87 -9.22
C ASP A 135 -5.56 -8.18 -8.41
N THR A 136 -6.21 -8.95 -7.53
CA THR A 136 -7.20 -8.39 -6.61
C THR A 136 -6.47 -7.68 -5.49
N MET A 137 -6.82 -6.43 -5.22
CA MET A 137 -6.15 -5.59 -4.24
C MET A 137 -7.10 -5.27 -3.09
N THR A 138 -6.69 -5.58 -1.86
CA THR A 138 -7.46 -5.28 -0.64
C THR A 138 -6.74 -4.23 0.18
N MET A 139 -7.49 -3.32 0.78
CA MET A 139 -6.94 -2.23 1.57
C MET A 139 -7.12 -2.44 3.07
N GLY A 140 -6.09 -2.05 3.81
CA GLY A 140 -6.10 -2.16 5.27
C GLY A 140 -5.80 -3.58 5.78
N PRO A 141 -5.75 -3.73 7.10
CA PRO A 141 -5.53 -5.02 7.74
C PRO A 141 -6.74 -5.93 7.56
N HIS A 142 -6.49 -7.23 7.35
CA HIS A 142 -7.53 -8.25 7.27
C HIS A 142 -7.29 -9.34 8.30
N GLN A 143 -8.29 -9.59 9.14
CA GLN A 143 -8.31 -10.66 10.13
C GLN A 143 -8.82 -11.94 9.48
N PHE A 144 -8.00 -12.98 9.43
CA PHE A 144 -8.42 -14.24 8.82
C PHE A 144 -9.59 -14.89 9.56
N THR A 145 -10.56 -15.42 8.80
CA THR A 145 -11.78 -16.03 9.36
C THR A 145 -11.64 -17.52 9.65
N LYS A 146 -12.68 -18.15 10.20
CA LYS A 146 -12.74 -19.62 10.38
C LYS A 146 -12.73 -20.39 9.05
N GLU A 147 -13.06 -19.73 7.94
CA GLU A 147 -13.10 -20.34 6.61
C GLU A 147 -11.75 -20.24 5.89
N SER A 148 -10.82 -19.46 6.44
CA SER A 148 -9.48 -19.31 5.87
C SER A 148 -8.61 -20.55 6.07
N CYS A 149 -7.62 -20.69 5.19
CA CYS A 149 -6.54 -21.66 5.32
C CYS A 149 -5.19 -20.95 5.24
N ILE A 150 -4.21 -21.49 5.96
CA ILE A 150 -2.80 -21.14 5.84
C ILE A 150 -2.07 -22.41 5.42
N LEU A 151 -1.45 -22.39 4.24
CA LEU A 151 -0.66 -23.49 3.70
C LEU A 151 0.82 -23.21 3.95
N VAL A 152 1.51 -24.16 4.59
CA VAL A 152 2.93 -24.09 4.95
C VAL A 152 3.58 -25.47 4.84
N PRO A 153 4.92 -25.59 4.86
CA PRO A 153 5.58 -26.89 4.95
C PRO A 153 5.16 -27.65 6.22
N ASP A 154 5.10 -28.98 6.15
CA ASP A 154 4.66 -29.84 7.28
C ASP A 154 5.37 -29.51 8.60
N GLU A 155 6.69 -29.28 8.54
CA GLU A 155 7.50 -28.96 9.72
C GLU A 155 7.17 -27.60 10.36
N SER A 156 6.49 -26.71 9.63
CA SER A 156 6.09 -25.38 10.10
C SER A 156 4.69 -25.36 10.73
N VAL A 157 3.91 -26.44 10.62
CA VAL A 157 2.51 -26.48 11.08
C VAL A 157 2.41 -26.29 12.60
N GLU A 158 3.12 -27.10 13.38
CA GLU A 158 3.05 -27.04 14.84
C GLU A 158 3.67 -25.76 15.42
N PRO A 159 4.86 -25.29 14.96
CA PRO A 159 5.38 -24.00 15.39
C PRO A 159 4.44 -22.84 15.09
N LEU A 160 3.84 -22.81 13.88
CA LEU A 160 2.90 -21.76 13.51
C LEU A 160 1.61 -21.83 14.34
N ARG A 161 1.09 -23.03 14.58
CA ARG A 161 -0.09 -23.25 15.44
C ARG A 161 0.14 -22.80 16.87
N ALA A 162 1.33 -23.08 17.41
CA ALA A 162 1.72 -22.63 18.74
C ALA A 162 1.82 -21.09 18.83
N ARG A 163 2.23 -20.42 17.73
CA ARG A 163 2.26 -18.96 17.63
C ARG A 163 0.84 -18.37 17.49
N LEU A 164 0.03 -18.92 16.60
CA LEU A 164 -1.32 -18.43 16.26
C LEU A 164 -2.41 -19.06 17.12
N GLN A 165 -2.27 -19.02 18.45
CA GLN A 165 -3.12 -19.78 19.39
C GLN A 165 -4.63 -19.55 19.24
N SER A 166 -5.04 -18.38 18.77
CA SER A 166 -6.46 -18.00 18.61
C SER A 166 -6.95 -18.03 17.16
N TYR A 167 -6.13 -18.48 16.21
CA TYR A 167 -6.51 -18.51 14.81
C TYR A 167 -7.64 -19.54 14.59
N PRO A 168 -8.83 -19.11 14.12
CA PRO A 168 -10.00 -20.00 14.02
C PRO A 168 -10.02 -20.85 12.74
N GLY A 169 -9.15 -20.56 11.77
CA GLY A 169 -9.07 -21.28 10.50
C GLY A 169 -8.19 -22.53 10.57
N LYS A 170 -7.68 -22.95 9.41
CA LYS A 170 -6.89 -24.19 9.27
C LYS A 170 -5.44 -23.88 8.91
N ILE A 171 -4.50 -24.50 9.60
CA ILE A 171 -3.09 -24.54 9.19
C ILE A 171 -2.84 -25.92 8.57
N ILE A 172 -2.49 -25.93 7.28
CA ILE A 172 -2.35 -27.12 6.45
C ILE A 172 -0.88 -27.28 6.07
N GLY A 173 -0.36 -28.48 6.29
CA GLY A 173 0.97 -28.89 5.88
C GLY A 173 1.02 -29.39 4.44
N PHE A 174 2.17 -29.22 3.80
CA PHE A 174 2.56 -29.97 2.61
C PHE A 174 4.05 -30.32 2.64
N ASP A 175 4.43 -31.31 1.85
CA ASP A 175 5.81 -31.75 1.70
C ASP A 175 6.42 -31.14 0.42
N PRO A 176 7.26 -30.09 0.53
CA PRO A 176 7.86 -29.43 -0.64
C PRO A 176 8.83 -30.33 -1.41
N SER A 177 9.23 -31.49 -0.88
CA SER A 177 10.02 -32.48 -1.61
C SER A 177 9.18 -33.38 -2.52
N LYS A 178 7.85 -33.39 -2.33
CA LYS A 178 6.92 -34.27 -3.06
C LYS A 178 5.95 -33.51 -3.97
N GLU A 179 5.58 -32.27 -3.60
CA GLU A 179 4.66 -31.46 -4.39
C GLU A 179 5.06 -29.98 -4.42
N THR A 180 4.71 -29.28 -5.51
CA THR A 180 4.87 -27.83 -5.61
C THR A 180 3.77 -27.10 -4.84
N LEU A 181 3.99 -25.82 -4.49
CA LEU A 181 2.95 -25.00 -3.86
C LEU A 181 1.68 -24.91 -4.73
N ARG A 182 1.82 -24.88 -6.06
CA ARG A 182 0.68 -24.90 -7.00
C ARG A 182 -0.16 -26.17 -6.88
N SER A 183 0.49 -27.33 -6.85
CA SER A 183 -0.21 -28.60 -6.58
C SER A 183 -0.92 -28.57 -5.23
N ALA A 184 -0.21 -28.13 -4.18
CA ALA A 184 -0.77 -28.06 -2.83
C ALA A 184 -1.95 -27.06 -2.73
N ILE A 185 -1.88 -25.91 -3.40
CA ILE A 185 -2.98 -24.93 -3.48
C ILE A 185 -4.21 -25.54 -4.15
N ASN A 186 -4.04 -26.23 -5.29
CA ASN A 186 -5.16 -26.88 -5.98
C ASN A 186 -5.78 -27.96 -5.10
N ARG A 187 -4.97 -28.79 -4.44
CA ARG A 187 -5.44 -29.77 -3.45
C ARG A 187 -6.24 -29.13 -2.32
N VAL A 188 -5.77 -28.01 -1.77
CA VAL A 188 -6.48 -27.26 -0.71
C VAL A 188 -7.82 -26.72 -1.23
N LEU A 189 -7.85 -26.16 -2.44
CA LEU A 189 -9.08 -25.68 -3.08
C LEU A 189 -10.10 -26.81 -3.26
N GLU A 190 -9.69 -27.96 -3.77
CA GLU A 190 -10.57 -29.11 -3.97
C GLU A 190 -11.13 -29.66 -2.64
N VAL A 191 -10.29 -29.79 -1.62
CA VAL A 191 -10.66 -30.42 -0.35
C VAL A 191 -11.45 -29.48 0.56
N HIS A 192 -11.09 -28.20 0.61
CA HIS A 192 -11.65 -27.24 1.57
C HIS A 192 -12.60 -26.21 0.97
N TYR A 193 -12.54 -26.00 -0.35
CA TYR A 193 -13.39 -25.07 -1.07
C TYR A 193 -14.04 -25.72 -2.31
N PRO A 194 -14.75 -26.86 -2.18
CA PRO A 194 -15.25 -27.63 -3.32
C PRO A 194 -16.27 -26.90 -4.20
N LYS A 195 -16.79 -25.76 -3.73
CA LYS A 195 -17.69 -24.89 -4.50
C LYS A 195 -16.97 -23.79 -5.26
N ALA A 196 -15.67 -23.59 -5.05
CA ALA A 196 -14.91 -22.57 -5.75
C ALA A 196 -15.00 -22.77 -7.27
N PHE A 197 -15.04 -21.68 -8.03
CA PHE A 197 -15.04 -21.78 -9.49
C PHE A 197 -13.72 -22.38 -9.99
N ILE A 198 -13.82 -23.29 -10.95
CA ILE A 198 -12.64 -23.74 -11.71
C ILE A 198 -12.44 -22.75 -12.85
N MET A 199 -11.29 -22.07 -12.83
CA MET A 199 -10.91 -21.07 -13.83
C MET A 199 -10.26 -21.76 -15.02
N THR A 200 -10.74 -21.50 -16.24
CA THR A 200 -10.29 -22.22 -17.43
C THR A 200 -9.93 -21.31 -18.60
N ASP A 201 -9.10 -21.84 -19.50
CA ASP A 201 -8.86 -21.23 -20.81
C ASP A 201 -10.06 -21.48 -21.74
N LYS A 202 -10.03 -20.89 -22.94
CA LYS A 202 -11.07 -21.08 -23.97
C LYS A 202 -11.21 -22.54 -24.45
N LYS A 203 -10.20 -23.37 -24.23
CA LYS A 203 -10.21 -24.81 -24.57
C LYS A 203 -10.72 -25.64 -23.39
N GLY A 204 -11.07 -25.01 -22.27
CA GLY A 204 -11.58 -25.63 -21.06
C GLY A 204 -10.49 -26.21 -20.15
N HIS A 205 -9.21 -25.97 -20.35
CA HIS A 205 -8.18 -26.46 -19.43
C HIS A 205 -8.17 -25.65 -18.13
N ASN A 206 -7.99 -26.30 -16.99
CA ASN A 206 -7.83 -25.61 -15.71
C ASN A 206 -6.54 -24.78 -15.73
N ILE A 207 -6.68 -23.46 -15.66
CA ILE A 207 -5.53 -22.54 -15.75
C ILE A 207 -4.65 -22.65 -14.51
N ASN A 208 -5.22 -23.00 -13.36
CA ASN A 208 -4.49 -23.05 -12.10
C ASN A 208 -3.41 -24.15 -12.07
N GLU A 209 -3.55 -25.17 -12.93
CA GLU A 209 -2.58 -26.27 -13.10
C GLU A 209 -1.48 -25.95 -14.11
N LEU A 210 -1.56 -24.81 -14.81
CA LEU A 210 -0.60 -24.45 -15.85
C LEU A 210 0.54 -23.62 -15.25
N ALA A 211 1.75 -24.17 -15.22
CA ALA A 211 2.97 -23.39 -15.04
C ALA A 211 3.42 -22.84 -16.41
N LEU A 212 3.30 -21.52 -16.62
CA LEU A 212 3.71 -20.87 -17.89
C LEU A 212 5.18 -20.42 -17.90
N SER A 213 5.81 -20.43 -16.74
CA SER A 213 7.21 -20.11 -16.51
C SER A 213 7.82 -21.14 -15.58
N GLY A 214 9.12 -21.42 -15.76
CA GLY A 214 9.91 -22.20 -14.81
C GLY A 214 10.52 -21.38 -13.67
N GLY A 215 9.96 -20.21 -13.35
CA GLY A 215 10.54 -19.23 -12.42
C GLY A 215 11.29 -18.10 -13.14
N ASP A 216 11.52 -16.98 -12.43
CA ASP A 216 12.35 -15.84 -12.87
C ASP A 216 12.09 -15.31 -14.29
N ASN A 217 10.82 -15.20 -14.69
CA ASN A 217 10.39 -14.79 -16.04
C ASN A 217 10.90 -15.70 -17.17
N ASN A 218 11.32 -16.93 -16.88
CA ASN A 218 11.69 -17.92 -17.88
C ASN A 218 10.43 -18.54 -18.49
N PHE A 219 9.72 -17.76 -19.30
CA PHE A 219 8.47 -18.17 -19.95
C PHE A 219 8.74 -19.05 -21.17
N ASN A 220 7.90 -20.07 -21.38
CA ASN A 220 7.86 -20.79 -22.64
C ASN A 220 7.01 -20.02 -23.67
N PRO A 221 7.60 -19.40 -24.72
CA PRO A 221 6.85 -18.51 -25.61
C PRO A 221 5.73 -19.22 -26.39
N SER A 222 5.93 -20.50 -26.71
CA SER A 222 4.93 -21.32 -27.41
C SER A 222 3.72 -21.60 -26.53
N GLN A 223 3.94 -21.97 -25.26
CA GLN A 223 2.86 -22.19 -24.30
C GLN A 223 2.13 -20.89 -23.97
N VAL A 224 2.86 -19.79 -23.73
CA VAL A 224 2.28 -18.46 -23.48
C VAL A 224 1.33 -18.06 -24.61
N ARG A 225 1.77 -18.18 -25.86
CA ARG A 225 0.95 -17.88 -27.04
C ARG A 225 -0.25 -18.81 -27.16
N GLU A 226 -0.06 -20.12 -26.96
CA GLU A 226 -1.14 -21.10 -27.06
C GLU A 226 -2.24 -20.87 -26.02
N ARG A 227 -1.85 -20.49 -24.80
CA ARG A 227 -2.73 -20.28 -23.64
C ARG A 227 -3.29 -18.86 -23.56
N ASN A 228 -2.98 -18.00 -24.54
CA ASN A 228 -3.41 -16.61 -24.59
C ASN A 228 -3.00 -15.82 -23.32
N TYR A 229 -1.78 -16.05 -22.84
CA TYR A 229 -1.21 -15.33 -21.70
C TYR A 229 -0.35 -14.17 -22.20
N ASN A 230 -0.50 -13.02 -21.56
CA ASN A 230 0.30 -11.83 -21.81
C ASN A 230 1.44 -11.77 -20.80
N SER A 231 2.62 -12.28 -21.16
CA SER A 231 3.77 -12.34 -20.24
C SER A 231 4.39 -10.98 -19.90
N VAL A 232 4.11 -9.93 -20.69
CA VAL A 232 4.57 -8.57 -20.39
C VAL A 232 3.75 -7.96 -19.25
N LYS A 233 2.44 -8.21 -19.27
CA LYS A 233 1.51 -7.63 -18.29
C LYS A 233 1.11 -8.59 -17.17
N GLY A 234 1.37 -9.88 -17.32
CA GLY A 234 1.16 -10.88 -16.29
C GLY A 234 -0.28 -11.39 -16.15
N TYR A 235 -1.01 -11.57 -17.26
CA TYR A 235 -2.41 -12.02 -17.19
C TYR A 235 -2.88 -12.86 -18.39
N PHE A 236 -3.99 -13.59 -18.21
CA PHE A 236 -4.68 -14.31 -19.28
C PHE A 236 -5.68 -13.40 -19.99
N GLU A 237 -5.55 -13.28 -21.31
CA GLU A 237 -6.39 -12.39 -22.13
C GLU A 237 -7.85 -12.86 -22.20
N ASP A 238 -8.14 -14.15 -22.04
CA ASP A 238 -9.51 -14.63 -21.88
C ASP A 238 -9.57 -15.62 -20.70
N VAL A 239 -10.49 -15.40 -19.77
CA VAL A 239 -10.74 -16.32 -18.65
C VAL A 239 -12.20 -16.73 -18.64
N PHE A 240 -12.42 -18.02 -18.41
CA PHE A 240 -13.74 -18.64 -18.31
C PHE A 240 -13.86 -19.33 -16.94
N ILE A 241 -15.09 -19.57 -16.50
CA ILE A 241 -15.38 -20.49 -15.40
C ILE A 241 -16.04 -21.74 -15.96
N ARG A 242 -15.68 -22.91 -15.42
CA ARG A 242 -16.37 -24.17 -15.72
C ARG A 242 -17.59 -24.31 -14.80
N SER A 243 -18.75 -24.62 -15.36
CA SER A 243 -19.96 -24.89 -14.57
C SER A 243 -19.82 -26.20 -13.76
N GLU A 244 -20.56 -26.31 -12.64
CA GLU A 244 -20.57 -27.50 -11.78
C GLU A 244 -21.00 -28.78 -12.53
N GLU A 245 -21.79 -28.64 -13.61
CA GLU A 245 -22.25 -29.76 -14.44
C GLU A 245 -21.25 -30.13 -15.57
N GLY A 246 -20.09 -29.47 -15.64
CA GLY A 246 -18.88 -29.98 -16.28
C GLY A 246 -18.71 -29.76 -17.78
N ALA A 247 -19.71 -29.22 -18.50
CA ALA A 247 -19.61 -29.03 -19.95
C ALA A 247 -19.52 -27.55 -20.41
N ASP A 248 -20.22 -26.65 -19.72
CA ASP A 248 -20.34 -25.27 -20.20
C ASP A 248 -19.24 -24.36 -19.64
N LEU A 249 -18.59 -23.63 -20.54
CA LEU A 249 -17.65 -22.56 -20.22
C LEU A 249 -18.40 -21.23 -20.19
N ILE A 250 -18.42 -20.57 -19.03
CA ILE A 250 -19.04 -19.25 -18.87
C ILE A 250 -17.93 -18.20 -18.97
N PRO A 251 -17.98 -17.25 -19.92
CA PRO A 251 -16.99 -16.20 -20.03
C PRO A 251 -16.96 -15.32 -18.77
N LEU A 252 -15.78 -15.15 -18.17
CA LEU A 252 -15.58 -14.34 -16.97
C LEU A 252 -15.10 -12.93 -17.35
N MET A 253 -14.01 -12.86 -18.11
CA MET A 253 -13.37 -11.60 -18.52
C MET A 253 -12.62 -11.73 -19.85
N GLN A 254 -12.40 -10.58 -20.49
CA GLN A 254 -11.57 -10.43 -21.67
C GLN A 254 -10.61 -9.23 -21.52
N GLY A 255 -9.32 -9.45 -21.70
CA GLY A 255 -8.26 -8.50 -21.45
C GLY A 255 -8.19 -8.05 -19.98
N GLU A 256 -7.49 -6.95 -19.72
CA GLU A 256 -7.30 -6.43 -18.36
C GLU A 256 -8.54 -5.79 -17.71
N LYS A 257 -9.53 -5.38 -18.52
CA LYS A 257 -10.61 -4.47 -18.07
C LYS A 257 -12.02 -4.87 -18.47
N THR A 258 -12.20 -5.86 -19.36
CA THR A 258 -13.55 -6.19 -19.88
C THR A 258 -14.14 -7.31 -19.07
N LEU A 259 -15.22 -7.01 -18.35
CA LEU A 259 -15.96 -8.00 -17.56
C LEU A 259 -17.10 -8.57 -18.40
N LEU A 260 -17.17 -9.90 -18.51
CA LEU A 260 -18.18 -10.57 -19.34
C LEU A 260 -19.32 -11.18 -18.52
N MET A 261 -19.06 -11.58 -17.28
CA MET A 261 -20.07 -12.21 -16.43
C MET A 261 -20.91 -11.17 -15.66
N PRO A 262 -22.26 -11.19 -15.75
CA PRO A 262 -23.12 -10.19 -15.07
C PRO A 262 -22.96 -10.11 -13.55
N ALA A 263 -22.76 -11.24 -12.87
CA ALA A 263 -22.52 -11.27 -11.42
C ALA A 263 -21.22 -10.55 -11.04
N TYR A 264 -20.18 -10.71 -11.86
CA TYR A 264 -18.90 -10.05 -11.67
C TYR A 264 -19.01 -8.55 -11.99
N GLN A 265 -19.71 -8.18 -13.06
CA GLN A 265 -20.00 -6.77 -13.36
C GLN A 265 -20.73 -6.07 -12.21
N THR A 266 -21.73 -6.72 -11.63
CA THR A 266 -22.45 -6.20 -10.45
C THR A 266 -21.52 -6.04 -9.26
N TYR A 267 -20.69 -7.06 -8.96
CA TYR A 267 -19.72 -7.00 -7.88
C TYR A 267 -18.66 -5.89 -8.07
N ALA A 268 -18.21 -5.66 -9.29
CA ALA A 268 -17.17 -4.68 -9.62
C ALA A 268 -17.66 -3.22 -9.59
N GLN A 269 -18.96 -2.97 -9.41
CA GLN A 269 -19.49 -1.60 -9.36
C GLN A 269 -18.84 -0.79 -8.24
N GLY A 270 -18.31 0.39 -8.59
CA GLY A 270 -17.60 1.28 -7.66
C GLY A 270 -16.20 0.81 -7.27
N ARG A 271 -15.67 -0.26 -7.89
CA ARG A 271 -14.31 -0.80 -7.68
C ARG A 271 -13.43 -0.56 -8.90
N PHE A 272 -12.13 -0.67 -8.71
CA PHE A 272 -11.16 -0.63 -9.80
C PHE A 272 -11.09 -1.98 -10.51
N VAL A 273 -11.23 -1.96 -11.84
CA VAL A 273 -11.03 -3.11 -12.72
C VAL A 273 -9.77 -2.88 -13.53
N GLY A 274 -8.77 -3.73 -13.36
CA GLY A 274 -7.48 -3.59 -14.02
C GLY A 274 -6.33 -4.15 -13.17
N LEU A 275 -5.12 -3.97 -13.67
CA LEU A 275 -3.88 -4.28 -12.97
C LEU A 275 -3.47 -3.16 -12.02
N HIS A 276 -2.61 -3.47 -11.06
CA HIS A 276 -1.99 -2.52 -10.15
C HIS A 276 -1.32 -1.37 -10.89
N SER A 277 -0.67 -1.65 -12.02
CA SER A 277 -0.18 -0.61 -12.92
C SER A 277 -1.36 0.23 -13.41
N HIS A 278 -1.31 1.53 -13.16
CA HIS A 278 -2.42 2.46 -13.41
C HIS A 278 -3.60 2.34 -12.43
N SER A 279 -3.46 1.61 -11.34
CA SER A 279 -4.42 1.67 -10.24
C SER A 279 -4.43 3.07 -9.60
N PRO A 280 -5.55 3.49 -8.97
CA PRO A 280 -5.59 4.78 -8.27
C PRO A 280 -4.61 4.87 -7.09
N THR A 281 -4.05 3.73 -6.65
CA THR A 281 -3.05 3.64 -5.59
C THR A 281 -1.61 3.60 -6.10
N ASP A 282 -1.36 3.60 -7.41
CA ASP A 282 -0.03 3.73 -8.02
C ASP A 282 0.48 5.18 -7.94
N ILE A 283 0.55 5.68 -6.70
CA ILE A 283 1.03 7.02 -6.40
C ILE A 283 2.55 7.05 -6.20
N GLU A 284 3.19 5.87 -6.14
CA GLU A 284 4.64 5.73 -5.97
C GLU A 284 5.42 6.33 -7.13
N SER A 285 4.80 6.43 -8.32
CA SER A 285 5.37 7.07 -9.50
C SER A 285 5.37 8.61 -9.42
N ASP A 286 4.57 9.20 -8.54
CA ASP A 286 4.39 10.65 -8.43
C ASP A 286 5.53 11.33 -7.64
N ARG A 287 6.17 12.33 -8.25
CA ARG A 287 7.31 13.06 -7.65
C ARG A 287 6.98 13.69 -6.31
N LEU A 288 5.80 14.33 -6.18
CA LEU A 288 5.42 15.01 -4.94
C LEU A 288 5.06 14.00 -3.84
N MET A 289 4.51 12.83 -4.21
CA MET A 289 4.27 11.75 -3.25
C MET A 289 5.57 11.11 -2.77
N LYS A 290 6.60 11.00 -3.64
CA LYS A 290 7.96 10.60 -3.22
C LYS A 290 8.57 11.59 -2.22
N ILE A 291 8.34 12.89 -2.41
CA ILE A 291 8.77 13.92 -1.45
C ILE A 291 8.02 13.74 -0.13
N LEU A 292 6.69 13.59 -0.16
CA LEU A 292 5.86 13.36 1.03
C LEU A 292 6.33 12.12 1.82
N ARG A 293 6.56 11.00 1.13
CA ARG A 293 7.13 9.79 1.71
C ARG A 293 8.46 10.07 2.40
N THR A 294 9.36 10.77 1.71
CA THR A 294 10.71 11.07 2.22
C THR A 294 10.66 11.88 3.52
N VAL A 295 9.86 12.94 3.56
CA VAL A 295 9.74 13.78 4.77
C VAL A 295 8.90 13.13 5.87
N SER A 296 8.02 12.19 5.52
CA SER A 296 7.25 11.41 6.51
C SER A 296 8.16 10.42 7.26
N VAL A 297 9.02 9.72 6.52
CA VAL A 297 9.99 8.74 7.08
C VAL A 297 11.18 9.46 7.73
N SER A 298 11.62 10.58 7.17
CA SER A 298 12.78 11.34 7.64
C SER A 298 12.46 12.83 7.71
N PRO A 299 11.77 13.30 8.77
CA PRO A 299 11.35 14.71 8.89
C PRO A 299 12.52 15.71 8.88
N ASN A 300 13.72 15.27 9.24
CA ASN A 300 14.95 16.06 9.14
C ASN A 300 15.36 16.39 7.68
N LYS A 301 14.78 15.73 6.67
CA LYS A 301 14.99 16.05 5.25
C LYS A 301 14.04 17.14 4.73
N LEU A 302 13.06 17.57 5.52
CA LEU A 302 12.13 18.64 5.13
C LEU A 302 12.85 19.92 4.65
N PRO A 303 13.96 20.39 5.27
CA PRO A 303 14.76 21.51 4.78
C PRO A 303 15.16 21.44 3.29
N GLN A 304 15.36 20.23 2.75
CA GLN A 304 15.77 19.99 1.36
C GLN A 304 14.62 20.21 0.36
N PHE A 305 13.39 20.09 0.83
CA PHE A 305 12.17 20.15 0.02
C PHE A 305 11.25 21.31 0.40
N LYS A 306 11.77 22.26 1.19
CA LYS A 306 11.06 23.46 1.68
C LYS A 306 10.19 24.15 0.63
N PRO A 307 10.66 24.35 -0.63
CA PRO A 307 9.83 24.98 -1.65
C PRO A 307 8.46 24.29 -1.83
N ASN A 308 8.37 22.97 -1.71
CA ASN A 308 7.16 22.18 -1.98
C ASN A 308 6.14 22.17 -0.83
N PHE A 309 6.40 22.91 0.25
CA PHE A 309 5.53 23.04 1.42
C PHE A 309 5.19 24.51 1.69
N VAL A 310 4.09 24.76 2.39
CA VAL A 310 3.58 26.13 2.55
C VAL A 310 4.49 27.05 3.37
N GLY A 311 5.31 26.50 4.27
CA GLY A 311 6.06 27.27 5.25
C GLY A 311 7.27 28.05 4.76
N GLN A 312 7.61 28.01 3.46
CA GLN A 312 8.90 28.50 2.97
C GLN A 312 8.84 29.11 1.56
N GLU A 313 9.75 30.03 1.25
CA GLU A 313 9.90 30.61 -0.09
C GLU A 313 10.39 29.55 -1.10
N GLY A 314 9.93 29.62 -2.37
CA GLY A 314 10.51 28.81 -3.45
C GLY A 314 9.54 28.31 -4.51
N VAL A 315 8.36 27.82 -4.15
CA VAL A 315 7.35 27.41 -5.15
C VAL A 315 6.47 28.58 -5.57
N ARG A 316 6.35 28.73 -6.89
CA ARG A 316 5.53 29.73 -7.58
C ARG A 316 4.18 29.19 -8.06
N ASN A 317 4.04 27.87 -8.19
CA ASN A 317 2.85 27.20 -8.72
C ASN A 317 2.17 26.33 -7.64
N LEU A 318 0.86 26.47 -7.44
CA LEU A 318 0.12 25.67 -6.47
C LEU A 318 0.22 24.16 -6.70
N ASN A 319 0.30 23.69 -7.94
CA ASN A 319 0.38 22.26 -8.26
C ASN A 319 1.72 21.62 -7.85
N GLU A 320 2.71 22.45 -7.51
CA GLU A 320 4.02 22.03 -7.01
C GLU A 320 4.04 21.89 -5.47
N LEU A 321 2.93 22.23 -4.80
CA LEU A 321 2.75 22.00 -3.38
C LEU A 321 2.28 20.57 -3.13
N VAL A 322 2.93 19.89 -2.18
CA VAL A 322 2.59 18.50 -1.81
C VAL A 322 1.13 18.37 -1.41
N LEU A 323 0.63 19.27 -0.54
CA LEU A 323 -0.74 19.23 -0.04
C LEU A 323 -1.79 19.35 -1.15
N VAL A 324 -1.58 20.26 -2.11
CA VAL A 324 -2.51 20.45 -3.24
C VAL A 324 -2.53 19.20 -4.11
N ARG A 325 -1.36 18.64 -4.45
CA ARG A 325 -1.28 17.40 -5.23
C ARG A 325 -1.92 16.23 -4.50
N THR A 326 -1.67 16.10 -3.19
CA THR A 326 -2.30 15.07 -2.35
C THR A 326 -3.82 15.20 -2.40
N PHE A 327 -4.37 16.42 -2.30
CA PHE A 327 -5.80 16.65 -2.39
C PHE A 327 -6.39 16.22 -3.74
N THR A 328 -5.74 16.54 -4.86
CA THR A 328 -6.18 16.07 -6.20
C THR A 328 -6.18 14.54 -6.31
N ILE A 329 -5.17 13.87 -5.73
CA ILE A 329 -5.12 12.40 -5.67
C ILE A 329 -6.29 11.88 -4.82
N CYS A 330 -6.56 12.52 -3.68
CA CYS A 330 -7.64 12.14 -2.80
C CYS A 330 -9.01 12.30 -3.46
N GLN A 331 -9.26 13.36 -4.22
CA GLN A 331 -10.50 13.50 -4.98
C GLN A 331 -10.74 12.30 -5.90
N LYS A 332 -9.71 11.84 -6.63
CA LYS A 332 -9.80 10.63 -7.47
C LYS A 332 -10.05 9.36 -6.67
N LEU A 333 -9.41 9.20 -5.51
CA LEU A 333 -9.65 8.06 -4.62
C LEU A 333 -11.09 8.05 -4.08
N MET A 334 -11.68 9.22 -3.86
CA MET A 334 -13.05 9.38 -3.36
C MET A 334 -14.13 9.12 -4.43
N GLU A 335 -13.77 9.03 -5.72
CA GLU A 335 -14.70 8.64 -6.80
C GLU A 335 -15.14 7.16 -6.71
N TYR A 336 -14.36 6.34 -6.00
CA TYR A 336 -14.67 4.92 -5.75
C TYR A 336 -15.61 4.75 -4.55
N SER A 337 -16.21 3.56 -4.43
CA SER A 337 -17.07 3.22 -3.30
C SER A 337 -16.28 3.32 -1.97
N SER A 338 -16.94 3.81 -0.92
CA SER A 338 -16.35 3.86 0.44
C SER A 338 -16.00 2.48 0.99
N GLU A 339 -16.65 1.42 0.48
CA GLU A 339 -16.39 0.02 0.85
C GLU A 339 -15.07 -0.53 0.31
N THR A 340 -14.30 0.25 -0.46
CA THR A 340 -13.01 -0.17 -1.05
C THR A 340 -11.81 0.09 -0.13
N GLY A 341 -12.01 0.83 0.96
CA GLY A 341 -10.92 1.33 1.80
C GLY A 341 -10.10 2.49 1.20
N LEU A 342 -10.34 2.88 -0.06
CA LEU A 342 -9.64 3.99 -0.72
C LEU A 342 -9.86 5.33 -0.03
N HIS A 343 -11.04 5.53 0.58
CA HIS A 343 -11.36 6.74 1.34
C HIS A 343 -10.50 6.87 2.60
N SER A 344 -10.27 5.76 3.31
CA SER A 344 -9.39 5.73 4.49
C SER A 344 -7.95 6.07 4.12
N TYR A 345 -7.49 5.57 2.97
CA TYR A 345 -6.15 5.90 2.47
C TYR A 345 -6.05 7.36 1.99
N ALA A 346 -7.07 7.89 1.34
CA ALA A 346 -7.15 9.31 0.98
C ALA A 346 -7.01 10.20 2.23
N GLN A 347 -7.75 9.90 3.30
CA GLN A 347 -7.63 10.62 4.56
C GLN A 347 -6.22 10.50 5.17
N TYR A 348 -5.62 9.32 5.12
CA TYR A 348 -4.25 9.10 5.58
C TYR A 348 -3.23 9.96 4.81
N LEU A 349 -3.33 10.01 3.48
CA LEU A 349 -2.44 10.84 2.66
C LEU A 349 -2.62 12.32 2.99
N LEU A 350 -3.85 12.81 3.10
CA LEU A 350 -4.15 14.20 3.46
C LEU A 350 -3.59 14.56 4.84
N LYS A 351 -3.77 13.69 5.84
CA LYS A 351 -3.22 13.95 7.18
C LYS A 351 -1.70 13.93 7.19
N LYS A 352 -1.05 13.04 6.41
CA LYS A 352 0.40 13.05 6.23
C LYS A 352 0.89 14.34 5.58
N SER A 353 0.18 14.87 4.57
CA SER A 353 0.55 16.12 3.91
C SER A 353 0.32 17.34 4.81
N PHE A 354 -0.79 17.41 5.54
CA PHE A 354 -1.02 18.46 6.55
C PHE A 354 0.06 18.44 7.64
N LEU A 355 0.44 17.25 8.13
CA LEU A 355 1.52 17.09 9.10
C LEU A 355 2.86 17.62 8.56
N ALA A 356 3.17 17.31 7.30
CA ALA A 356 4.40 17.78 6.67
C ALA A 356 4.39 19.31 6.49
N ASP A 357 3.28 19.89 6.04
CA ASP A 357 3.11 21.33 5.93
C ASP A 357 3.24 22.03 7.30
N PHE A 358 2.55 21.51 8.32
CA PHE A 358 2.63 22.02 9.69
C PHE A 358 4.07 22.02 10.21
N ARG A 359 4.81 20.91 10.01
CA ARG A 359 6.23 20.84 10.34
C ARG A 359 7.05 21.87 9.56
N SER A 360 6.74 22.11 8.29
CA SER A 360 7.48 23.07 7.44
C SER A 360 7.40 24.52 7.93
N VAL A 361 6.28 24.89 8.57
CA VAL A 361 6.07 26.23 9.14
C VAL A 361 6.87 26.41 10.43
N HIS A 362 7.02 25.33 11.20
CA HIS A 362 7.45 25.41 12.60
C HIS A 362 8.79 24.73 12.90
N GLN A 363 9.42 24.03 11.94
CA GLN A 363 10.79 23.53 12.11
C GLN A 363 11.78 24.71 12.04
N GLY A 364 12.42 24.99 13.19
CA GLY A 364 13.62 25.83 13.26
C GLY A 364 14.85 25.18 12.61
N GLN A 365 15.98 25.89 12.60
CA GLN A 365 17.23 25.44 11.95
C GLN A 365 17.77 24.09 12.46
N ASP A 366 17.35 23.63 13.63
CA ASP A 366 17.80 22.37 14.25
C ASP A 366 16.98 21.12 13.83
N GLY A 367 15.99 21.27 12.94
CA GLY A 367 15.36 20.13 12.27
C GLY A 367 14.51 19.20 13.15
N GLN A 368 14.25 19.53 14.42
CA GLN A 368 13.33 18.78 15.28
C GLN A 368 12.24 19.69 15.84
N MET A 369 11.00 19.46 15.40
CA MET A 369 9.83 19.90 16.15
C MET A 369 9.64 18.94 17.32
N ASN A 370 10.04 19.35 18.53
CA ASN A 370 9.93 18.56 19.76
C ASN A 370 8.51 18.58 20.37
N MET A 371 7.47 18.44 19.55
CA MET A 371 6.11 18.28 20.06
C MET A 371 5.74 16.78 20.14
N PRO A 372 5.13 16.34 21.25
CA PRO A 372 4.57 15.00 21.36
C PRO A 372 3.63 14.68 20.19
N VAL A 373 3.72 13.46 19.66
CA VAL A 373 2.88 12.99 18.54
C VAL A 373 1.39 13.17 18.83
N SER A 374 0.96 12.96 20.07
CA SER A 374 -0.43 13.13 20.54
C SER A 374 -0.93 14.58 20.46
N GLU A 375 -0.06 15.56 20.68
CA GLU A 375 -0.41 16.98 20.57
C GLU A 375 -0.55 17.37 19.10
N VAL A 376 0.40 16.96 18.26
CA VAL A 376 0.33 17.18 16.80
C VAL A 376 -0.91 16.51 16.21
N GLN A 377 -1.21 15.29 16.65
CA GLN A 377 -2.44 14.59 16.29
C GLN A 377 -3.68 15.42 16.65
N SER A 378 -3.77 15.89 17.89
CA SER A 378 -4.92 16.66 18.38
C SER A 378 -5.12 17.94 17.57
N LEU A 379 -4.03 18.65 17.22
CA LEU A 379 -4.10 19.84 16.37
C LEU A 379 -4.65 19.53 14.98
N ILE A 380 -4.07 18.54 14.29
CA ILE A 380 -4.50 18.21 12.93
C ILE A 380 -5.93 17.65 12.92
N ASP A 381 -6.28 16.77 13.86
CA ASP A 381 -7.62 16.16 13.92
C ASP A 381 -8.72 17.17 14.27
N ASN A 382 -8.49 18.05 15.26
CA ASN A 382 -9.48 19.05 15.67
C ASN A 382 -9.75 20.10 14.57
N HIS A 383 -8.74 20.41 13.77
CA HIS A 383 -8.84 21.41 12.69
C HIS A 383 -9.01 20.79 11.29
N TYR A 384 -9.09 19.46 11.17
CA TYR A 384 -9.09 18.75 9.88
C TYR A 384 -10.14 19.28 8.89
N LYS A 385 -11.38 19.51 9.35
CA LYS A 385 -12.46 20.03 8.49
C LYS A 385 -12.20 21.45 7.98
N GLN A 386 -11.58 22.30 8.80
CA GLN A 386 -11.22 23.65 8.41
C GLN A 386 -10.10 23.62 7.37
N LEU A 387 -9.02 22.88 7.68
CA LEU A 387 -7.88 22.69 6.79
C LEU A 387 -8.31 22.12 5.43
N LEU A 388 -9.18 21.11 5.42
CA LEU A 388 -9.70 20.51 4.19
C LEU A 388 -10.45 21.53 3.32
N ARG A 389 -11.33 22.34 3.92
CA ARG A 389 -12.08 23.39 3.20
C ARG A 389 -11.16 24.41 2.54
N ARG A 390 -10.02 24.74 3.16
CA ARG A 390 -9.04 25.67 2.59
C ARG A 390 -8.42 25.11 1.33
N VAL A 391 -7.94 23.87 1.40
CA VAL A 391 -7.32 23.20 0.24
C VAL A 391 -8.34 23.02 -0.88
N GLU A 392 -9.57 22.63 -0.55
CA GLU A 392 -10.66 22.46 -1.52
C GLU A 392 -11.02 23.75 -2.26
N THR A 393 -11.14 24.87 -1.54
CA THR A 393 -11.46 26.17 -2.13
C THR A 393 -10.44 26.58 -3.21
N LEU A 394 -9.19 26.15 -3.07
CA LEU A 394 -8.09 26.52 -3.94
C LEU A 394 -7.83 25.53 -5.07
N ALA A 395 -7.97 24.23 -4.80
CA ALA A 395 -7.84 23.20 -5.82
C ALA A 395 -8.96 23.26 -6.86
N ASN A 396 -10.13 23.81 -6.52
CA ASN A 396 -11.28 23.98 -7.41
C ASN A 396 -11.34 25.35 -8.11
N ALA A 397 -10.33 26.22 -7.95
CA ALA A 397 -10.28 27.50 -8.66
C ALA A 397 -10.04 27.28 -10.17
N LEU A 398 -10.88 27.90 -11.01
CA LEU A 398 -10.96 27.68 -12.47
C LEU A 398 -9.72 28.14 -13.26
N GLU A 399 -8.92 29.05 -12.70
CA GLU A 399 -7.66 29.50 -13.27
C GLU A 399 -6.54 29.16 -12.28
N LEU A 400 -5.53 28.42 -12.75
CA LEU A 400 -4.38 28.08 -11.91
C LEU A 400 -3.61 29.36 -11.59
N PRO A 401 -3.31 29.63 -10.32
CA PRO A 401 -2.97 30.99 -9.99
C PRO A 401 -1.60 31.46 -10.44
N ASN A 402 -1.50 32.77 -10.65
CA ASN A 402 -0.24 33.51 -10.72
C ASN A 402 0.56 33.40 -9.40
N ASP A 403 1.84 33.83 -9.41
CA ASP A 403 2.72 33.83 -8.24
C ASP A 403 2.06 34.46 -6.98
N ALA A 404 1.18 35.46 -7.14
CA ALA A 404 0.58 36.20 -6.04
C ALA A 404 -0.46 35.39 -5.25
N GLU A 405 -1.30 34.64 -5.93
CA GLU A 405 -2.31 33.78 -5.30
C GLU A 405 -1.71 32.53 -4.65
N CYS A 406 -0.63 31.96 -5.22
CA CYS A 406 0.17 30.92 -4.55
C CYS A 406 0.72 31.45 -3.22
N ASN A 407 1.30 32.66 -3.22
CA ASN A 407 1.79 33.30 -2.01
C ASN A 407 0.66 33.63 -1.02
N HIS A 408 -0.50 34.07 -1.51
CA HIS A 408 -1.67 34.32 -0.66
C HIS A 408 -2.14 33.05 0.06
N TYR A 409 -2.25 31.93 -0.65
CA TYR A 409 -2.59 30.64 -0.03
C TYR A 409 -1.58 30.23 1.03
N LYS A 410 -0.28 30.27 0.69
CA LYS A 410 0.78 29.90 1.62
C LYS A 410 0.69 30.71 2.90
N GLN A 411 0.46 32.02 2.78
CA GLN A 411 0.29 32.90 3.93
C GLN A 411 -0.93 32.51 4.76
N GLN A 412 -2.09 32.26 4.14
CA GLN A 412 -3.29 31.81 4.86
C GLN A 412 -3.06 30.51 5.64
N MET A 413 -2.42 29.51 5.02
CA MET A 413 -2.12 28.24 5.70
C MET A 413 -1.12 28.42 6.82
N VAL A 414 -0.07 29.23 6.61
CA VAL A 414 0.91 29.58 7.64
C VAL A 414 0.21 30.24 8.84
N ASP A 415 -0.71 31.17 8.61
CA ASP A 415 -1.46 31.85 9.66
C ASP A 415 -2.37 30.88 10.42
N GLU A 416 -3.06 29.96 9.72
CA GLU A 416 -3.85 28.91 10.36
C GLU A 416 -2.98 27.99 11.23
N TYR A 417 -1.83 27.52 10.72
CA TYR A 417 -0.94 26.68 11.49
C TYR A 417 -0.29 27.39 12.69
N ARG A 418 -0.11 28.71 12.63
CA ARG A 418 0.35 29.52 13.76
C ARG A 418 -0.74 29.68 14.82
N LEU A 419 -1.97 29.97 14.41
CA LEU A 419 -3.14 30.05 15.32
C LEU A 419 -3.37 28.74 16.09
N PHE A 420 -3.10 27.58 15.48
CA PHE A 420 -3.21 26.30 16.17
C PHE A 420 -2.29 26.21 17.39
N LEU A 421 -1.07 26.75 17.30
CA LEU A 421 -0.14 26.75 18.43
C LEU A 421 -0.57 27.73 19.52
N GLU A 422 -1.08 28.91 19.15
CA GLU A 422 -1.54 29.95 20.11
C GLU A 422 -2.72 29.48 20.99
N ASN A 423 -3.46 28.47 20.56
CA ASN A 423 -4.57 27.89 21.30
C ASN A 423 -4.18 26.68 22.18
N LEU A 424 -2.89 26.34 22.26
CA LEU A 424 -2.40 25.25 23.13
C LEU A 424 -2.15 25.74 24.57
N PRO A 425 -2.21 24.83 25.57
CA PRO A 425 -1.82 25.18 26.93
C PRO A 425 -0.39 25.70 27.01
N ASN A 426 -0.13 26.69 27.89
CA ASN A 426 1.20 27.29 28.12
C ASN A 426 2.35 26.30 28.41
N SER A 427 2.04 25.06 28.81
CA SER A 427 3.02 23.98 28.94
C SER A 427 3.68 23.59 27.60
N VAL A 428 2.98 23.78 26.48
CA VAL A 428 3.43 23.44 25.11
C VAL A 428 4.19 24.61 24.46
N HIS A 429 3.94 25.84 24.90
CA HIS A 429 4.66 27.05 24.43
C HIS A 429 6.15 27.09 24.83
N ARG A 430 6.63 26.17 25.67
CA ARG A 430 8.07 26.04 25.97
C ARG A 430 8.89 25.59 24.75
N PHE A 431 8.25 25.12 23.67
CA PHE A 431 8.90 24.64 22.45
C PHE A 431 8.91 25.66 21.29
N SER A 432 8.25 26.83 21.44
CA SER A 432 8.15 27.84 20.37
C SER A 432 9.12 29.02 20.50
N ASN A 433 10.01 29.04 21.51
CA ASN A 433 10.85 30.21 21.83
C ASN A 433 12.09 30.39 20.93
N ALA A 434 12.11 29.84 19.71
CA ALA A 434 13.24 29.99 18.79
C ALA A 434 13.00 30.89 17.56
N THR A 435 11.80 31.49 17.37
CA THR A 435 11.49 32.18 16.09
C THR A 435 10.82 33.55 16.18
N THR A 436 10.67 34.16 17.36
CA THR A 436 10.14 35.53 17.51
C THR A 436 11.22 36.62 17.53
N GLN A 437 12.12 36.64 16.55
CA GLN A 437 12.94 37.80 16.15
C GLN A 437 13.27 37.60 14.67
N THR A 438 12.96 38.43 13.67
CA THR A 438 12.60 39.85 13.54
C THR A 438 12.12 40.02 12.10
N PHE A 439 10.90 40.51 11.84
CA PHE A 439 10.46 40.90 10.48
C PHE A 439 9.76 42.27 10.40
N TYR A 440 9.78 43.05 11.49
CA TYR A 440 9.31 44.43 11.47
C TYR A 440 10.44 45.37 11.88
N SER A 441 11.24 45.79 10.90
CA SER A 441 12.10 46.98 11.03
C SER A 441 11.24 48.24 10.95
N LYS A 442 11.21 49.02 12.04
CA LYS A 442 10.87 50.45 12.03
C LYS A 442 12.13 51.27 11.73
N PRO A 443 12.02 52.45 11.09
CA PRO A 443 13.17 53.27 10.70
C PRO A 443 13.42 54.40 11.71
N GLU A 444 14.62 54.48 12.27
CA GLU A 444 15.22 55.71 12.84
C GLU A 444 16.72 55.65 12.48
N ALA A 445 17.25 56.53 11.62
CA ALA A 445 17.55 57.95 11.85
C ALA A 445 18.68 58.18 12.86
N ASP A 446 19.81 58.62 12.29
CA ASP A 446 20.84 59.50 12.84
C ASP A 446 21.90 59.04 13.85
N SER A 447 23.11 58.94 13.29
CA SER A 447 24.33 59.67 13.70
C SER A 447 25.22 59.13 14.83
N ALA A 448 26.39 58.60 14.46
CA ALA A 448 27.71 59.09 14.89
C ALA A 448 28.87 58.38 14.13
N PRO A 449 30.03 59.03 13.93
CA PRO A 449 31.11 58.61 13.02
C PRO A 449 32.16 57.70 13.69
N PRO A 450 33.13 57.15 12.91
CA PRO A 450 33.84 55.92 13.24
C PRO A 450 35.01 56.12 14.21
N GLN A 451 35.20 55.17 15.13
CA GLN A 451 36.45 55.01 15.87
C GLN A 451 37.37 54.00 15.19
N GLU A 452 38.64 54.35 15.24
CA GLU A 452 39.76 53.85 14.45
C GLU A 452 40.09 52.38 14.66
N ILE A 453 40.47 51.76 13.55
CA ILE A 453 41.12 50.46 13.47
C ILE A 453 42.60 50.67 13.83
N GLN A 454 43.07 50.10 14.94
CA GLN A 454 44.48 49.75 15.10
C GLN A 454 44.67 48.25 14.90
N ASN A 455 45.11 47.91 13.69
CA ASN A 455 45.66 46.61 13.35
C ASN A 455 47.05 46.48 13.97
N ALA A 456 47.25 45.44 14.78
CA ALA A 456 48.56 44.90 15.09
C ALA A 456 48.56 43.41 14.76
N ARG A 457 49.19 43.02 13.65
CA ARG A 457 49.74 41.66 13.51
C ARG A 457 50.83 41.55 12.43
N VAL A 458 51.93 40.96 12.91
CA VAL A 458 52.96 40.17 12.22
C VAL A 458 54.15 40.91 11.61
N GLU A 459 55.24 40.97 12.39
CA GLU A 459 56.60 40.78 11.88
C GLU A 459 56.92 39.28 11.82
N MET A 460 57.66 38.91 10.79
CA MET A 460 58.24 37.58 10.55
C MET A 460 59.37 37.28 11.53
N LYS A 461 59.27 36.16 12.27
CA LYS A 461 60.26 35.07 12.36
C LYS A 461 59.82 33.99 13.34
#